data_AF-A0A961PBV6-F1
#
_entry.id   AF-A0A961PBV6-F1
#
_cell.length_a   1.000
_cell.length_b   1.000
_cell.length_c   1.000
_cell.angle_alpha   90.00
_cell.angle_beta   90.00
_cell.angle_gamma   90.00
#
_symmetry.space_group_name_H-M   'P 1'
#
loop_
_entity.id
_entity.type
_entity.pdbx_description
1 polymer ?
#
loop_
_entity_poly.entity_id
_entity_poly.type
_entity_poly.pdbx_seq_one_letter_code
_entity_poly.pdbx_strand_id
1 'polypeptide(L)'
;MKRQNNAAWLFLLPAGMILGFVGVLPLVAVFNYSFFDIFTLDSAFWIGPEWYQQIVTSPRFWASLGRSLLFSGLVLAVQIPLGL
;
A
#
# COMPACT_ATOMS: atom_id res chain seq x y z
N MET A 1 9.33 26.87 32.89
CA MET A 1 9.58 25.63 32.11
C MET A 1 8.24 24.93 31.91
N LYS A 2 7.77 24.77 30.65
CA LYS A 2 6.50 24.09 30.34
C LYS A 2 6.68 22.60 30.60
N ARG A 3 5.98 22.02 31.58
CA ARG A 3 5.98 20.56 31.80
C ARG A 3 5.40 19.91 30.54
N GLN A 4 6.20 19.17 29.79
CA GLN A 4 5.71 18.34 28.70
C GLN A 4 4.85 17.23 29.31
N ASN A 5 3.56 17.23 28.99
CA ASN A 5 2.64 16.20 29.41
C ASN A 5 2.41 15.24 28.23
N ASN A 6 2.92 14.02 28.34
CA ASN A 6 2.79 12.99 27.30
C ASN A 6 1.48 12.19 27.39
N ALA A 7 0.55 12.54 28.30
CA ALA A 7 -0.75 11.88 28.42
C ALA A 7 -1.56 11.88 27.10
N ALA A 8 -1.29 12.83 26.19
CA ALA A 8 -1.89 12.85 24.85
C ALA A 8 -1.66 11.54 24.06
N TRP A 9 -0.49 10.90 24.21
CA TRP A 9 -0.20 9.62 23.58
C TRP A 9 -1.09 8.50 24.13
N LEU A 10 -1.35 8.52 25.44
CA LEU A 10 -2.24 7.54 26.09
C LEU A 10 -3.68 7.66 25.57
N PHE A 11 -4.17 8.88 25.32
CA PHE A 11 -5.49 9.10 24.72
C PHE A 11 -5.56 8.71 23.24
N LEU A 12 -4.43 8.78 22.52
CA LEU A 12 -4.34 8.38 21.12
C LEU A 12 -4.23 6.85 20.94
N LEU A 13 -3.68 6.14 21.93
CA LEU A 13 -3.41 4.69 21.87
C LEU A 13 -4.62 3.85 21.42
N PRO A 14 -5.85 4.03 21.95
CA PRO A 14 -6.99 3.19 21.55
C PRO A 14 -7.31 3.33 20.05
N ALA A 15 -7.34 4.56 19.54
CA ALA A 15 -7.56 4.81 18.12
C ALA A 15 -6.40 4.27 17.27
N GLY A 16 -5.15 4.50 17.71
CA GLY A 16 -3.95 4.00 17.04
C GLY A 16 -3.90 2.47 16.96
N MET A 17 -4.31 1.77 18.02
CA MET A 17 -4.38 0.31 18.06
C MET A 17 -5.42 -0.23 17.08
N ILE A 18 -6.61 0.38 17.04
CA ILE A 18 -7.67 -0.02 16.09
C ILE A 18 -7.21 0.22 14.65
N LEU A 19 -6.68 1.41 14.35
CA LEU A 19 -6.17 1.74 13.01
C LEU A 19 -5.00 0.84 12.62
N GLY A 20 -4.11 0.53 13.56
CA GLY A 20 -3.02 -0.41 13.36
C GLY A 20 -3.53 -1.82 13.04
N PHE A 21 -4.51 -2.32 13.80
CA PHE A 21 -5.10 -3.63 13.56
C PHE A 21 -5.81 -3.69 12.20
N VAL A 22 -6.67 -2.72 11.90
CA VAL A 22 -7.47 -2.68 10.67
C VAL A 22 -6.62 -2.37 9.43
N GLY A 23 -5.53 -1.60 9.57
CA GLY A 23 -4.66 -1.25 8.46
C GLY A 23 -3.51 -2.25 8.25
N VAL A 24 -2.77 -2.58 9.31
CA VAL A 24 -1.50 -3.33 9.19
C VAL A 24 -1.75 -4.83 8.98
N LEU A 25 -2.70 -5.44 9.71
CA LEU A 25 -2.94 -6.87 9.56
C LEU A 25 -3.35 -7.29 8.15
N PRO A 26 -4.31 -6.64 7.48
CA PRO A 26 -4.61 -7.01 6.10
C PRO A 26 -3.43 -6.75 5.16
N LEU A 27 -2.62 -5.73 5.39
CA LEU A 27 -1.40 -5.52 4.59
C LEU A 27 -0.40 -6.67 4.76
N VAL A 28 -0.19 -7.16 5.99
CA VAL A 28 0.64 -8.34 6.25
C VAL A 28 0.05 -9.58 5.57
N ALA A 29 -1.26 -9.76 5.62
CA ALA A 29 -1.93 -10.88 4.96
C ALA A 29 -1.76 -10.82 3.43
N VAL A 30 -2.00 -9.66 2.81
CA VAL A 30 -1.81 -9.44 1.38
C VAL A 30 -0.35 -9.67 0.96
N PHE A 31 0.60 -9.18 1.76
CA PHE A 31 2.02 -9.43 1.52
C PHE A 31 2.41 -10.90 1.69
N ASN A 32 1.77 -11.64 2.59
CA ASN A 32 2.01 -13.09 2.70
C ASN A 32 1.45 -13.81 1.48
N TYR A 33 0.20 -13.52 1.10
CA TYR A 33 -0.47 -14.17 -0.02
C TYR A 33 0.14 -13.88 -1.39
N SER A 34 0.88 -12.77 -1.55
CA SER A 34 1.55 -12.46 -2.82
C SER A 34 2.66 -13.46 -3.20
N PHE A 35 3.14 -14.27 -2.25
CA PHE A 35 4.09 -15.36 -2.48
C PHE A 35 3.42 -16.72 -2.74
N PHE A 36 2.09 -16.78 -2.75
CA PHE A 36 1.34 -18.00 -2.98
C PHE A 36 0.51 -17.90 -4.26
N ASP A 37 0.41 -19.01 -4.97
CA ASP A 37 -0.63 -19.21 -5.97
C ASP A 37 -1.87 -19.78 -5.27
N ILE A 38 -2.84 -18.90 -5.06
CA ILE A 38 -4.13 -19.18 -4.40
C ILE A 38 -5.28 -19.31 -5.41
N PHE A 39 -5.02 -19.09 -6.70
CA PHE A 39 -6.06 -19.03 -7.74
C PHE A 39 -6.03 -20.23 -8.68
N THR A 40 -4.85 -20.84 -8.89
CA THR A 40 -4.67 -21.87 -9.91
C THR A 40 -4.70 -23.31 -9.36
N LEU A 41 -4.48 -23.49 -8.05
CA LEU A 41 -4.50 -24.81 -7.38
C LEU A 41 -5.60 -24.88 -6.31
N ASP A 42 -6.09 -26.10 -6.05
CA ASP A 42 -7.03 -26.39 -4.94
C ASP A 42 -6.45 -26.06 -3.54
N SER A 43 -5.13 -25.87 -3.45
CA SER A 43 -4.42 -25.48 -2.23
C SER A 43 -3.39 -24.39 -2.53
N ALA A 44 -3.24 -23.43 -1.60
CA ALA A 44 -2.25 -22.36 -1.70
C ALA A 44 -0.83 -22.94 -1.85
N PHE A 45 -0.20 -22.71 -3.01
CA PHE A 45 1.14 -23.20 -3.30
C PHE A 45 2.16 -22.07 -3.23
N TRP A 46 3.26 -22.24 -2.49
CA TRP A 46 4.30 -21.21 -2.39
C TRP A 46 5.09 -21.13 -3.70
N ILE A 47 5.02 -19.98 -4.34
CA ILE A 47 5.65 -19.68 -5.63
C ILE A 47 6.65 -18.51 -5.52
N GLY A 48 7.15 -18.19 -4.33
CA GLY A 48 8.20 -17.18 -4.17
C GLY A 48 7.96 -15.84 -4.91
N PRO A 49 9.00 -15.24 -5.53
CA PRO A 49 8.90 -13.98 -6.26
C PRO A 49 8.34 -14.07 -7.69
N GLU A 50 7.86 -15.23 -8.14
CA GLU A 50 7.55 -15.51 -9.54
C GLU A 50 6.54 -14.51 -10.15
N TRP A 51 5.45 -14.18 -9.43
CA TRP A 51 4.50 -13.15 -9.88
C TRP A 51 5.14 -11.77 -10.02
N TYR A 52 6.03 -11.40 -9.09
CA TYR A 52 6.72 -10.11 -9.15
C TYR A 52 7.61 -10.03 -10.38
N GLN A 53 8.35 -11.10 -10.70
CA GLN A 53 9.17 -11.15 -11.92
C GLN A 53 8.32 -11.00 -13.18
N GLN A 54 7.15 -11.68 -13.25
CA GLN A 54 6.25 -11.56 -14.39
C GLN A 54 5.68 -10.14 -14.56
N ILE A 55 5.32 -9.47 -13.46
CA ILE A 55 4.80 -8.10 -13.49
C ILE A 55 5.90 -7.12 -13.91
N VAL A 56 7.08 -7.19 -13.29
CA VAL A 56 8.19 -6.28 -13.56
C VAL A 56 8.75 -6.43 -14.98
N THR A 57 8.66 -7.62 -15.57
CA THR A 57 9.09 -7.83 -16.97
C THR A 57 8.00 -7.53 -17.98
N SER A 58 6.76 -7.27 -17.56
CA SER A 58 5.62 -7.04 -18.46
C SER A 58 5.66 -5.64 -19.11
N PRO A 59 5.77 -5.55 -20.45
CA PRO A 59 5.71 -4.25 -21.14
C PRO A 59 4.36 -3.55 -20.97
N ARG A 60 3.28 -4.34 -20.84
CA ARG A 60 1.93 -3.82 -20.62
C ARG A 60 1.81 -3.16 -19.25
N PHE A 61 2.41 -3.76 -18.23
CA PHE A 61 2.45 -3.17 -16.89
C PHE A 61 3.12 -1.79 -16.93
N TRP A 62 4.34 -1.69 -17.47
CA TRP A 62 5.05 -0.41 -17.58
C TRP A 62 4.32 0.63 -18.41
N ALA A 63 3.72 0.22 -19.53
CA ALA A 63 2.94 1.13 -20.35
C ALA A 63 1.69 1.64 -19.62
N SER A 64 1.04 0.82 -18.79
CA SER A 64 -0.10 1.25 -17.97
C SER A 64 0.33 2.16 -16.82
N LEU A 65 1.41 1.80 -16.11
CA LEU A 65 1.95 2.56 -14.99
C LEU A 65 2.40 3.96 -15.44
N GLY A 66 3.09 4.06 -16.57
CA GLY A 66 3.51 5.34 -17.13
C GLY A 66 2.34 6.25 -17.49
N ARG A 67 1.25 5.70 -18.05
CA ARG A 67 0.02 6.47 -18.34
C ARG A 67 -0.66 6.95 -17.06
N SER A 68 -0.75 6.10 -16.04
CA SER A 68 -1.33 6.47 -14.74
C SER A 68 -0.52 7.56 -14.04
N LEU A 69 0.81 7.46 -14.03
CA LEU A 69 1.69 8.46 -13.45
C LEU A 69 1.62 9.79 -14.21
N LEU A 70 1.60 9.74 -15.55
CA LEU A 70 1.43 10.93 -16.38
C LEU A 70 0.11 11.63 -16.09
N PHE A 71 -1.00 10.87 -16.03
CA PHE A 71 -2.32 11.44 -15.73
C PHE A 71 -2.35 12.08 -14.35
N SER A 72 -1.94 11.36 -13.30
CA SER A 72 -1.88 11.90 -11.94
C SER A 72 -0.97 13.13 -11.85
N GLY A 73 0.19 13.10 -12.53
CA GLY A 73 1.11 14.23 -12.57
C GLY A 73 0.51 15.47 -13.25
N LEU A 74 -0.17 15.29 -14.38
CA LEU A 74 -0.85 16.38 -15.09
C LEU A 74 -2.00 16.96 -14.25
N VAL A 75 -2.80 16.11 -13.60
CA VAL A 75 -3.87 16.55 -12.71
C VAL A 75 -3.31 17.36 -11.55
N LEU A 76 -2.26 16.87 -10.88
CA LEU A 76 -1.63 17.59 -9.78
C LEU A 76 -1.00 18.92 -10.22
N ALA A 77 -0.39 18.96 -11.40
CA ALA A 77 0.21 20.18 -11.95
C ALA A 77 -0.83 21.28 -12.20
N VAL A 78 -2.08 20.92 -12.49
CA VAL A 78 -3.21 21.86 -12.64
C VAL A 78 -3.88 22.15 -11.29
N GLN A 79 -4.06 21.11 -10.46
CA GLN A 79 -4.77 21.22 -9.18
C GLN A 79 -4.01 22.05 -8.14
N ILE A 80 -2.68 21.93 -8.05
CA ILE A 80 -1.90 22.65 -7.06
C ILE A 80 -1.97 24.18 -7.27
N PRO A 81 -1.76 24.73 -8.50
CA PRO A 81 -1.89 26.16 -8.72
C PRO A 81 -3.32 26.70 -8.60
N LEU A 82 -4.34 25.90 -8.96
CA LEU A 82 -5.74 26.32 -8.84
C LEU A 82 -6.28 26.21 -7.41
N GLY A 83 -5.69 25.34 -6.58
CA GLY A 83 -6.10 25.11 -5.20
C GLY A 83 -5.43 26.03 -4.18
N LEU A 84 -4.35 26.71 -4.56
CA LEU A 84 -3.70 27.79 -3.80
C LEU A 84 -4.39 29.14 -4.06
#